data_AF-A0A091AI19-F1
#
_entry.id   AF-A0A091AI19-F1
#
_cell.length_a   1.000
_cell.length_b   1.000
_cell.length_c   1.000
_cell.angle_alpha   90.00
_cell.angle_beta   90.00
_cell.angle_gamma   90.00
#
_symmetry.space_group_name_H-M   'P 1'
#
loop_
_entity.id
_entity.type
_entity.pdbx_description
1 polymer ?
#
loop_
_entity_poly.entity_id
_entity_poly.type
_entity_poly.pdbx_seq_one_letter_code
_entity_poly.pdbx_strand_id
1 'polypeptide(L)'
;MKTRGLVWIALVSMAVSSVCVAKTTDKTGEIYKNRCANCHGVKANGVPKLKEQPGMSAEEAAATGTSSQEKGNIYGPPLSTYGKEELVNKLKDLRNKDFDAKSYHSIMRQNLKNIEEREGKVSDEKMAEYIYTHFGAGAK
;
A
#
# COMPACT_ATOMS: atom_id res chain seq x y z
N MET A 1 12.59 57.28 -49.73
CA MET A 1 11.81 57.31 -48.47
C MET A 1 12.16 56.02 -47.72
N LYS A 2 13.17 55.97 -46.82
CA LYS A 2 13.16 56.24 -45.35
C LYS A 2 11.92 55.62 -44.69
N THR A 3 11.98 54.51 -43.94
CA THR A 3 12.49 54.32 -42.54
C THR A 3 12.83 52.83 -42.31
N ARG A 4 14.04 52.39 -41.91
CA ARG A 4 14.69 52.30 -40.57
C ARG A 4 13.84 51.78 -39.39
N GLY A 5 14.32 50.69 -38.77
CA GLY A 5 13.98 50.16 -37.43
C GLY A 5 13.99 48.61 -37.46
N LEU A 6 15.07 47.87 -37.22
CA LEU A 6 15.94 47.66 -36.05
C LEU A 6 15.26 46.99 -34.82
N VAL A 7 15.66 45.71 -34.57
CA VAL A 7 15.82 44.96 -33.28
C VAL A 7 14.48 44.59 -32.57
N TRP A 8 14.22 43.35 -32.13
CA TRP A 8 14.99 42.57 -31.15
C TRP A 8 14.74 41.05 -31.22
N ILE A 9 15.84 40.33 -31.01
CA ILE A 9 15.90 38.91 -30.64
C ILE A 9 15.26 38.73 -29.26
N ALA A 10 14.36 37.76 -29.13
CA ALA A 10 14.03 37.17 -27.83
C ALA A 10 13.88 35.65 -28.01
N LEU A 11 15.01 34.97 -27.83
CA LEU A 11 15.14 33.53 -27.76
C LEU A 11 14.60 33.08 -26.38
N VAL A 12 13.30 32.87 -26.26
CA VAL A 12 12.70 32.32 -25.04
C VAL A 12 12.87 30.80 -25.08
N SER A 13 14.06 30.34 -24.70
CA SER A 13 14.26 28.96 -24.25
C SER A 13 13.53 28.79 -22.92
N MET A 14 12.29 28.31 -22.98
CA MET A 14 11.65 27.71 -21.82
C MET A 14 12.34 26.37 -21.56
N ALA A 15 13.35 26.40 -20.70
CA ALA A 15 13.85 25.23 -20.01
C ALA A 15 12.67 24.61 -19.23
N VAL A 16 12.09 23.53 -19.76
CA VAL A 16 11.16 22.69 -19.02
C VAL A 16 11.93 22.11 -17.84
N SER A 17 11.66 22.69 -16.67
CA SER A 17 12.30 22.34 -15.42
C SER A 17 12.03 20.87 -15.12
N SER A 18 13.10 20.14 -14.77
CA SER A 18 13.01 18.80 -14.19
C SER A 18 11.94 18.79 -13.11
N VAL A 19 10.82 18.11 -13.38
CA VAL A 19 9.91 17.68 -12.34
C VAL A 19 10.66 16.60 -11.57
N CYS A 20 11.33 16.98 -10.48
CA CYS A 20 11.71 16.06 -9.44
C CYS A 20 10.41 15.47 -8.88
N VAL A 21 9.98 14.31 -9.38
CA VAL A 21 8.89 13.53 -8.78
C VAL A 21 9.41 12.89 -7.49
N ALA A 22 9.60 13.73 -6.47
CA ALA A 22 9.62 13.32 -5.07
C ALA A 22 8.17 13.35 -4.55
N LYS A 23 7.34 12.41 -5.03
CA LYS A 23 5.93 12.27 -4.60
C LYS A 23 5.39 10.84 -4.76
N THR A 24 6.26 9.82 -4.79
CA THR A 24 5.79 8.43 -4.89
C THR A 24 5.71 7.69 -3.55
N THR A 25 6.31 8.23 -2.49
CA THR A 25 6.23 7.70 -1.12
C THR A 25 4.90 8.04 -0.43
N ASP A 26 4.29 9.19 -0.75
CA ASP A 26 3.04 9.63 -0.11
C ASP A 26 1.86 8.72 -0.46
N LYS A 27 1.73 8.33 -1.73
CA LYS A 27 0.60 7.52 -2.21
C LYS A 27 0.60 6.08 -1.67
N THR A 28 1.77 5.45 -1.55
CA THR A 28 1.86 4.07 -1.01
C THR A 28 1.44 4.02 0.45
N GLY A 29 1.89 4.99 1.25
CA GLY A 29 1.52 5.07 2.66
C GLY A 29 0.03 5.36 2.84
N GLU A 30 -0.57 6.21 2.00
CA GLU A 30 -2.01 6.47 2.00
C GLU A 30 -2.83 5.23 1.62
N ILE A 31 -2.44 4.50 0.57
CA ILE A 31 -3.11 3.25 0.18
C ILE A 31 -3.06 2.25 1.34
N TYR A 32 -1.90 2.10 1.99
CA TYR A 32 -1.78 1.22 3.13
C TYR A 32 -2.75 1.63 4.25
N LYS A 33 -2.68 2.90 4.68
CA LYS A 33 -3.50 3.44 5.78
C LYS A 33 -4.99 3.33 5.51
N ASN A 34 -5.43 3.64 4.29
CA ASN A 34 -6.85 3.74 3.96
C ASN A 34 -7.48 2.40 3.55
N ARG A 35 -6.67 1.41 3.16
CA ARG A 35 -7.16 0.15 2.57
C ARG A 35 -6.59 -1.07 3.25
N CYS A 36 -5.28 -1.24 3.29
CA CYS A 36 -4.62 -2.45 3.79
C CYS A 36 -4.76 -2.58 5.31
N ALA A 37 -4.67 -1.45 6.04
CA ALA A 37 -4.78 -1.40 7.49
C ALA A 37 -6.12 -1.93 8.02
N ASN A 38 -7.20 -1.83 7.23
CA ASN A 38 -8.53 -2.33 7.61
C ASN A 38 -8.54 -3.85 7.88
N CYS A 39 -7.63 -4.60 7.24
CA CYS A 39 -7.53 -6.05 7.41
C CYS A 39 -6.24 -6.48 8.13
N HIS A 40 -5.17 -5.69 8.03
CA HIS A 40 -3.84 -6.04 8.57
C HIS A 40 -3.40 -5.20 9.77
N GLY A 41 -4.28 -4.32 10.28
CA GLY A 41 -4.00 -3.41 11.38
C GLY A 41 -3.23 -2.17 10.94
N VAL A 42 -3.40 -1.05 11.64
CA VAL A 42 -2.74 0.24 11.34
C VAL A 42 -1.21 0.19 11.48
N LYS A 43 -0.69 -0.79 12.24
CA LYS A 43 0.74 -1.05 12.43
C LYS A 43 1.20 -2.34 11.76
N ALA A 44 0.45 -2.85 10.76
CA ALA A 44 0.75 -4.12 10.10
C ALA A 44 0.85 -5.33 11.04
N ASN A 45 0.31 -5.24 12.25
CA ASN A 45 0.39 -6.24 13.30
C ASN A 45 -0.74 -7.29 13.23
N GLY A 46 -1.51 -7.28 12.15
CA GLY A 46 -2.68 -8.12 11.97
C GLY A 46 -3.86 -7.60 12.77
N VAL A 47 -5.01 -8.24 12.56
CA VAL A 47 -6.21 -7.98 13.37
C VAL A 47 -6.57 -9.31 14.04
N PRO A 48 -6.64 -9.39 15.39
CA PRO A 48 -7.07 -10.60 16.07
C PRO A 48 -8.53 -10.91 15.70
N LYS A 49 -8.91 -12.19 15.80
CA LYS A 49 -10.29 -12.67 15.65
C LYS A 49 -11.26 -11.79 16.44
N LEU A 50 -11.98 -10.87 15.79
CA LEU A 50 -13.26 -10.42 16.34
C LEU A 50 -14.29 -11.49 16.00
N LYS A 51 -14.30 -12.65 16.67
CA LYS A 51 -15.62 -13.25 16.93
C LYS A 51 -16.23 -12.37 18.01
N GLU A 52 -17.36 -11.74 17.70
CA GLU A 52 -18.25 -11.00 18.59
C GLU A 52 -17.84 -11.03 20.08
N GLN A 53 -17.12 -10.00 20.53
CA GLN A 53 -17.02 -9.67 21.95
C GLN A 53 -17.62 -8.27 22.08
N PRO A 54 -18.79 -8.11 22.71
CA PRO A 54 -19.36 -6.79 22.97
C PRO A 54 -18.36 -5.97 23.80
N GLY A 55 -17.97 -4.80 23.30
CA GLY A 55 -17.26 -3.79 24.10
C GLY A 55 -15.73 -3.74 23.99
N MET A 56 -15.09 -4.36 22.98
CA MET A 56 -13.65 -4.18 22.72
C MET A 56 -13.41 -3.44 21.39
N SER A 57 -12.57 -2.40 21.43
CA SER A 57 -12.30 -1.57 20.25
C SER A 57 -11.30 -2.23 19.29
N ALA A 58 -11.27 -1.78 18.03
CA ALA A 58 -10.29 -2.23 17.05
C ALA A 58 -8.84 -1.92 17.49
N GLU A 59 -8.65 -0.84 18.25
CA GLU A 59 -7.36 -0.44 18.82
C GLU A 59 -6.89 -1.37 19.94
N GLU A 60 -7.80 -1.82 20.83
CA GLU A 60 -7.50 -2.75 21.92
C GLU A 60 -7.15 -4.14 21.40
N ALA A 61 -7.83 -4.58 20.35
CA ALA A 61 -7.53 -5.84 19.66
C ALA A 61 -6.12 -5.78 19.00
N ALA A 62 -5.80 -4.70 18.29
CA ALA A 62 -4.50 -4.55 17.64
C ALA A 62 -3.30 -4.66 18.63
N ALA A 63 -3.47 -4.26 19.89
CA ALA A 63 -2.39 -4.26 20.88
C ALA A 63 -1.90 -5.65 21.34
N THR A 64 -2.68 -6.72 21.12
CA THR A 64 -2.47 -8.03 21.78
C THR A 64 -2.01 -9.17 20.86
N GLY A 65 -1.84 -8.90 19.56
CA GLY A 65 -0.97 -9.65 18.65
C GLY A 65 -1.03 -11.19 18.72
N THR A 66 -2.11 -11.82 18.26
CA THR A 66 -2.12 -13.25 17.92
C THR A 66 -2.98 -13.51 16.67
N SER A 67 -2.50 -14.41 15.79
CA SER A 67 -2.98 -14.62 14.42
C SER A 67 -4.35 -15.32 14.33
N SER A 68 -5.20 -14.84 13.42
CA SER A 68 -6.56 -15.36 13.21
C SER A 68 -6.61 -16.46 12.15
N GLN A 69 -6.95 -17.68 12.56
CA GLN A 69 -7.68 -18.63 11.70
C GLN A 69 -8.82 -19.27 12.50
N GLU A 70 -10.05 -18.85 12.21
CA GLU A 70 -11.27 -19.68 12.19
C GLU A 70 -12.49 -18.79 11.90
N LYS A 71 -13.16 -19.12 10.79
CA LYS A 71 -14.56 -18.87 10.45
C LYS A 71 -15.11 -17.47 10.72
N GLY A 72 -15.33 -16.76 9.60
CA GLY A 72 -16.35 -15.72 9.48
C GLY A 72 -15.80 -14.35 9.12
N ASN A 73 -14.63 -13.99 9.63
CA ASN A 73 -14.11 -12.63 9.46
C ASN A 73 -12.79 -12.61 8.69
N ILE A 74 -12.78 -11.88 7.58
CA ILE A 74 -11.68 -11.74 6.61
C ILE A 74 -10.64 -10.79 7.19
N TYR A 75 -9.88 -11.26 8.17
CA TYR A 75 -8.75 -10.53 8.74
C TYR A 75 -7.44 -11.14 8.25
N GLY A 76 -6.46 -10.29 7.97
CA GLY A 76 -5.17 -10.68 7.45
C GLY A 76 -4.11 -10.91 8.52
N PRO A 77 -3.06 -11.69 8.19
CA PRO A 77 -1.95 -11.92 9.10
C PRO A 77 -1.19 -10.61 9.39
N PRO A 78 -0.40 -10.58 10.48
CA PRO A 78 0.59 -9.54 10.68
C PRO A 78 1.54 -9.50 9.48
N LEU A 79 1.63 -8.35 8.81
CA LEU A 79 2.60 -8.11 7.76
C LEU A 79 3.94 -7.61 8.30
N SER A 80 3.96 -7.04 9.52
CA SER A 80 5.17 -6.55 10.19
C SER A 80 6.17 -7.66 10.54
N THR A 81 5.71 -8.91 10.63
CA THR A 81 6.58 -10.06 10.95
C THR A 81 7.38 -10.57 9.76
N TYR A 82 7.06 -10.13 8.54
CA TYR A 82 7.69 -10.61 7.32
C TYR A 82 8.87 -9.72 6.89
N GLY A 83 9.88 -10.36 6.30
CA GLY A 83 10.97 -9.63 5.62
C GLY A 83 10.48 -8.96 4.34
N LYS A 84 11.21 -7.92 3.88
CA LYS A 84 10.87 -7.19 2.64
C LYS A 84 10.69 -8.10 1.43
N GLU A 85 11.64 -9.01 1.19
CA GLU A 85 11.59 -9.92 0.03
C GLU A 85 10.40 -10.89 0.13
N GLU A 86 10.15 -11.41 1.33
CA GLU A 86 8.99 -12.26 1.58
C GLU A 86 7.67 -11.50 1.31
N LEU A 87 7.55 -10.24 1.72
CA LEU A 87 6.39 -9.40 1.42
C LEU A 87 6.18 -9.21 -0.09
N VAL A 88 7.26 -8.95 -0.85
CA VAL A 88 7.20 -8.85 -2.31
C VAL A 88 6.68 -10.15 -2.92
N ASN A 89 7.21 -11.29 -2.49
CA ASN A 89 6.81 -12.60 -3.00
C ASN A 89 5.34 -12.90 -2.68
N LYS A 90 4.86 -12.57 -1.48
CA LYS A 90 3.43 -12.74 -1.13
C LYS A 90 2.51 -11.85 -2.00
N LEU A 91 2.89 -10.61 -2.28
CA LEU A 91 2.11 -9.72 -3.17
C LEU A 91 2.09 -10.25 -4.62
N LYS A 92 3.22 -10.77 -5.12
CA LYS A 92 3.30 -11.41 -6.45
C LYS A 92 2.46 -12.68 -6.50
N ASP A 93 2.56 -13.53 -5.50
CA ASP A 93 1.75 -14.74 -5.36
C ASP A 93 0.25 -14.42 -5.38
N LEU A 94 -0.16 -13.38 -4.63
CA LEU A 94 -1.55 -12.91 -4.61
C LEU A 94 -2.08 -12.54 -6.00
N ARG A 95 -1.23 -12.09 -6.94
CA ARG A 95 -1.64 -11.78 -8.32
C ARG A 95 -1.51 -12.96 -9.28
N ASN A 96 -0.48 -13.78 -9.11
CA ASN A 96 -0.05 -14.70 -10.16
C ASN A 96 -0.40 -16.17 -9.89
N LYS A 97 -0.60 -16.60 -8.64
CA LYS A 97 -0.93 -18.01 -8.34
C LYS A 97 -2.40 -18.31 -8.61
N ASP A 98 -2.80 -19.57 -8.65
CA ASP A 98 -4.22 -19.89 -8.53
C ASP A 98 -4.52 -20.26 -7.08
N PHE A 99 -5.67 -19.83 -6.59
CA PHE A 99 -6.14 -20.11 -5.24
C PHE A 99 -7.52 -20.74 -5.31
N ASP A 100 -7.83 -21.63 -4.38
CA ASP A 100 -9.19 -22.14 -4.23
C ASP A 100 -10.18 -20.98 -4.08
N ALA A 101 -11.30 -21.05 -4.81
CA ALA A 101 -12.27 -19.96 -4.89
C ALA A 101 -12.82 -19.52 -3.51
N LYS A 102 -12.84 -20.43 -2.53
CA LYS A 102 -13.32 -20.21 -1.16
C LYS A 102 -12.20 -19.89 -0.15
N SER A 103 -10.95 -19.78 -0.61
CA SER A 103 -9.82 -19.50 0.27
C SER A 103 -9.78 -18.04 0.71
N TYR A 104 -9.07 -17.77 1.81
CA TYR A 104 -8.75 -16.40 2.20
C TYR A 104 -7.98 -15.65 1.10
N HIS A 105 -7.10 -16.35 0.37
CA HIS A 105 -6.28 -15.74 -0.66
C HIS A 105 -7.06 -15.31 -1.90
N SER A 106 -8.14 -16.01 -2.29
CA SER A 106 -9.02 -15.57 -3.38
C SER A 106 -9.76 -14.29 -3.03
N ILE A 107 -10.23 -14.17 -1.77
CA ILE A 107 -10.87 -12.95 -1.25
C ILE A 107 -9.86 -11.81 -1.22
N MET A 108 -8.65 -12.05 -0.71
CA MET A 108 -7.60 -11.02 -0.65
C MET A 108 -7.17 -10.56 -2.06
N ARG A 109 -7.09 -11.47 -3.04
CA ARG A 109 -6.86 -11.12 -4.45
C ARG A 109 -7.94 -10.18 -4.96
N GLN A 110 -9.21 -10.49 -4.73
CA GLN A 110 -10.31 -9.64 -5.17
C GLN A 110 -10.26 -8.27 -4.48
N ASN A 111 -9.94 -8.24 -3.18
CA ASN A 111 -9.76 -6.99 -2.44
C ASN A 111 -8.63 -6.14 -3.00
N LEU A 112 -7.48 -6.75 -3.31
CA LEU A 112 -6.35 -6.05 -3.93
C LEU A 112 -6.75 -5.47 -5.29
N LYS A 113 -7.45 -6.24 -6.12
CA LYS A 113 -7.99 -5.74 -7.40
C LYS A 113 -8.92 -4.53 -7.20
N ASN A 114 -9.87 -4.61 -6.27
CA ASN A 114 -10.78 -3.50 -5.96
C ASN A 114 -10.05 -2.26 -5.41
N ILE A 115 -8.92 -2.44 -4.74
CA ILE A 115 -8.06 -1.34 -4.30
C ILE A 115 -7.35 -0.73 -5.51
N GLU A 116 -6.75 -1.56 -6.37
CA GLU A 116 -6.03 -1.10 -7.55
C GLU A 116 -6.93 -0.39 -8.57
N GLU A 117 -8.19 -0.80 -8.69
CA GLU A 117 -9.21 -0.11 -9.50
C GLU A 117 -9.57 1.28 -8.96
N ARG A 118 -9.57 1.46 -7.63
CA ARG A 118 -9.96 2.74 -6.99
C ARG A 118 -8.79 3.71 -6.80
N GLU A 119 -7.66 3.18 -6.35
CA GLU A 119 -6.49 3.97 -5.94
C GLU A 119 -5.38 3.97 -7.01
N GLY A 120 -5.50 3.13 -8.03
CA GLY A 120 -4.45 2.84 -8.99
C GLY A 120 -3.56 1.67 -8.55
N LYS A 121 -2.82 1.12 -9.51
CA LYS A 121 -2.00 -0.08 -9.33
C LYS A 121 -1.00 0.06 -8.17
N VAL A 122 -0.97 -0.95 -7.30
CA VAL A 122 -0.04 -1.04 -6.17
C VAL A 122 1.24 -1.72 -6.66
N SER A 123 2.39 -1.08 -6.45
CA SER A 123 3.69 -1.73 -6.69
C SER A 123 4.05 -2.65 -5.54
N ASP A 124 4.50 -3.86 -5.86
CA ASP A 124 4.84 -4.88 -4.88
C ASP A 124 6.05 -4.49 -4.07
N GLU A 125 7.08 -4.04 -4.78
CA GLU A 125 8.34 -3.59 -4.21
C GLU A 125 8.11 -2.39 -3.29
N LYS A 126 7.34 -1.38 -3.74
CA LYS A 126 7.08 -0.18 -2.94
C LYS A 126 6.23 -0.44 -1.71
N MET A 127 5.17 -1.26 -1.85
CA MET A 127 4.30 -1.59 -0.72
C MET A 127 5.04 -2.46 0.31
N ALA A 128 5.81 -3.45 -0.14
CA ALA A 128 6.65 -4.26 0.73
C ALA A 128 7.71 -3.43 1.45
N GLU A 129 8.39 -2.52 0.72
CA GLU A 129 9.35 -1.59 1.31
C GLU A 129 8.71 -0.69 2.36
N TYR A 130 7.55 -0.09 2.05
CA TYR A 130 6.81 0.73 3.01
C TYR A 130 6.48 -0.05 4.29
N ILE A 131 5.88 -1.24 4.18
CA ILE A 131 5.52 -2.07 5.34
C ILE A 131 6.76 -2.43 6.16
N TYR A 132 7.83 -2.88 5.50
CA TYR A 132 9.04 -3.32 6.18
C TYR A 132 9.74 -2.18 6.93
N THR A 133 9.83 -1.00 6.31
CA THR A 133 10.54 0.16 6.85
C THR A 133 9.75 0.96 7.86
N HIS A 134 8.42 0.82 7.90
CA HIS A 134 7.56 1.57 8.84
C HIS A 134 7.05 0.72 9.99
N PHE A 135 6.89 -0.59 9.78
CA PHE A 135 6.25 -1.47 10.77
C PHE A 135 7.02 -2.76 11.06
N GLY A 136 7.91 -3.19 10.17
CA GLY A 136 8.67 -4.43 10.32
C GLY A 136 10.04 -4.23 10.97
N ALA A 137 10.91 -5.23 10.83
CA ALA A 137 12.26 -5.21 11.39
C ALA A 137 13.17 -4.09 10.82
N GLY A 138 12.76 -3.43 9.73
CA GLY A 138 13.44 -2.28 9.17
C GLY A 138 13.00 -0.93 9.75
N ALA A 139 11.98 -0.92 10.63
CA ALA A 139 11.53 0.29 11.30
C ALA A 139 12.58 0.79 12.30
N LYS A 140 12.84 2.09 12.30
CA LYS A 140 13.75 2.79 13.22
C LYS A 140 12.98 3.74 14.12
#